data_AF-A0A6A7LG30-F1
#
_entry.id   AF-A0A6A7LG30-F1
#
_cell.length_a   1.000
_cell.length_b   1.000
_cell.length_c   1.000
_cell.angle_alpha   90.00
_cell.angle_beta   90.00
_cell.angle_gamma   90.00
#
_symmetry.space_group_name_H-M   'P 1'
#
loop_
_entity.id
_entity.type
_entity.pdbx_description
1 polymer ?
#
loop_
_entity_poly.entity_id
_entity_poly.type
_entity_poly.pdbx_seq_one_letter_code
_entity_poly.pdbx_strand_id
1 'polypeptide(L)'
;MTQNSFPMKDWHIEHMEKTIVKYLTGISETASTWEKRQHRKYGTIANCIKQIEYDIKHGVTIDEVSIVLKKIKTDSSFENLRRTDSFYERFDEIERHFAPLKERLSLWN
;
A
#
# COMPACT_ATOMS: atom_id res chain seq x y z
N MET A 1 19.93 25.40 -7.60
CA MET A 1 19.57 24.69 -6.34
C MET A 1 18.07 24.52 -6.37
N THR A 2 17.58 23.29 -6.57
CA THR A 2 16.14 23.00 -6.55
C THR A 2 15.65 23.11 -5.11
N GLN A 3 14.71 24.03 -4.87
CA GLN A 3 14.09 24.18 -3.56
C GLN A 3 13.27 22.91 -3.30
N ASN A 4 13.62 22.13 -2.26
CA ASN A 4 12.89 20.93 -1.91
C ASN A 4 11.54 21.33 -1.31
N SER A 5 10.48 21.33 -2.12
CA SER A 5 9.14 21.75 -1.72
C SER A 5 8.48 20.79 -0.71
N PHE A 6 9.06 19.60 -0.53
CA PHE A 6 8.55 18.56 0.37
C PHE A 6 9.67 18.05 1.30
N PRO A 7 9.83 18.62 2.50
CA PRO A 7 10.76 18.08 3.48
C PRO A 7 10.38 16.62 3.79
N MET A 8 11.38 15.73 3.86
CA MET A 8 11.23 14.30 4.18
C MET A 8 10.47 13.44 3.17
N LYS A 9 10.40 13.80 1.89
CA LYS A 9 9.75 12.95 0.87
C LYS A 9 10.20 11.47 0.90
N ASP A 10 11.50 11.20 1.06
CA ASP A 10 12.02 9.82 1.12
C ASP A 10 11.42 9.03 2.29
N TRP A 11 11.23 9.68 3.44
CA TRP A 11 10.56 9.07 4.59
C TRP A 11 9.11 8.71 4.27
N HIS A 12 8.39 9.58 3.54
CA HIS A 12 7.01 9.29 3.11
C HIS A 12 6.95 8.12 2.11
N ILE A 13 7.93 7.97 1.23
CA ILE A 13 8.02 6.80 0.34
C ILE A 13 8.23 5.51 1.17
N GLU A 14 9.15 5.52 2.13
CA GLU A 14 9.37 4.39 3.02
C GLU A 14 8.15 4.07 3.89
N HIS A 15 7.47 5.09 4.40
CA HIS A 15 6.27 4.96 5.21
C HIS A 15 5.12 4.34 4.39
N MET A 16 4.95 4.79 3.16
CA MET A 16 3.97 4.25 2.22
C MET A 16 4.23 2.76 1.94
N GLU A 17 5.47 2.38 1.64
CA GLU A 17 5.85 0.96 1.43
C GLU A 17 5.52 0.11 2.65
N LYS A 18 5.89 0.56 3.86
CA LYS A 18 5.58 -0.13 5.11
C LYS A 18 4.08 -0.27 5.34
N THR A 19 3.31 0.76 4.99
CA THR A 19 1.85 0.77 5.11
C THR A 19 1.20 -0.27 4.19
N ILE A 20 1.64 -0.32 2.92
CA ILE A 20 1.16 -1.30 1.94
C ILE A 20 1.51 -2.71 2.41
N VAL A 21 2.77 -2.96 2.78
CA VAL A 21 3.22 -4.27 3.27
C VAL A 21 2.41 -4.72 4.48
N LYS A 22 2.19 -3.83 5.46
CA LYS A 22 1.36 -4.13 6.64
C LYS A 22 -0.06 -4.54 6.25
N TYR A 23 -0.66 -3.86 5.28
CA TYR A 23 -2.00 -4.20 4.81
C TYR A 23 -2.04 -5.58 4.14
N LEU A 24 -1.07 -5.86 3.27
CA LEU A 24 -0.96 -7.12 2.52
C LEU A 24 -0.66 -8.32 3.44
N THR A 25 0.13 -8.12 4.50
CA THR A 25 0.40 -9.18 5.49
C THR A 25 -0.87 -9.62 6.23
N GLY A 26 -1.82 -8.71 6.44
CA GLY A 26 -3.05 -9.00 7.15
C GLY A 26 -2.80 -9.37 8.62
N ILE A 27 -3.60 -10.32 9.12
CA ILE A 27 -3.48 -10.83 10.49
C ILE A 27 -3.26 -12.34 10.49
N SER A 28 -2.33 -12.81 11.32
CA SER A 28 -2.11 -14.25 11.53
C SER A 28 -3.33 -14.92 12.15
N GLU A 29 -3.60 -16.17 11.76
CA GLU A 29 -4.64 -16.99 12.39
C GLU A 29 -4.40 -17.18 13.89
N THR A 30 -3.12 -17.32 14.26
CA THR A 30 -2.65 -17.49 15.64
C THR A 30 -2.55 -16.18 16.43
N ALA A 31 -2.97 -15.05 15.85
CA ALA A 31 -2.87 -13.75 16.49
C ALA A 31 -3.70 -13.67 17.79
N SER A 32 -3.12 -12.98 18.77
CA SER A 32 -3.73 -12.67 20.06
C SER A 32 -4.98 -11.79 19.90
N THR A 33 -5.82 -11.76 20.94
CA THR A 33 -7.00 -10.88 21.00
C THR A 33 -6.64 -9.41 20.81
N TRP A 34 -5.49 -8.97 21.34
CA TRP A 34 -5.01 -7.60 21.20
C TRP A 34 -4.63 -7.29 19.75
N GLU A 35 -3.88 -8.18 19.09
CA GLU A 35 -3.51 -8.03 17.67
C GLU A 35 -4.75 -8.01 16.77
N LYS A 36 -5.74 -8.87 17.04
CA LYS A 36 -7.06 -8.87 16.36
C LYS A 36 -7.77 -7.53 16.52
N ARG A 37 -7.72 -6.94 17.72
CA ARG A 37 -8.28 -5.60 17.96
C ARG A 37 -7.52 -4.51 17.21
N GLN A 38 -6.20 -4.56 17.16
CA GLN A 38 -5.38 -3.59 16.42
C GLN A 38 -5.62 -3.69 14.92
N HIS A 39 -5.64 -4.91 14.36
CA HIS A 39 -5.89 -5.13 12.94
C HIS A 39 -7.28 -4.64 12.53
N ARG A 40 -8.32 -4.86 13.34
CA ARG A 40 -9.66 -4.30 13.07
C ARG A 40 -9.67 -2.76 13.02
N LYS A 41 -8.80 -2.10 13.79
CA LYS A 41 -8.73 -0.63 13.81
C LYS A 41 -7.87 -0.06 12.69
N TYR A 42 -6.77 -0.71 12.33
CA TYR A 42 -5.71 -0.13 11.48
C TYR A 42 -5.32 -0.98 10.26
N GLY A 43 -5.78 -2.22 10.16
CA GLY A 43 -5.46 -3.18 9.09
C GLY A 43 -6.49 -3.23 7.96
N THR A 44 -7.35 -2.22 7.85
CA THR A 44 -8.39 -2.14 6.82
C THR A 44 -7.89 -1.41 5.57
N ILE A 45 -8.48 -1.72 4.41
CA ILE A 45 -8.17 -1.04 3.15
C ILE A 45 -8.37 0.47 3.24
N ALA A 46 -9.43 0.93 3.91
CA ALA A 46 -9.70 2.34 4.10
C ALA A 46 -8.58 3.06 4.89
N ASN A 47 -8.02 2.40 5.90
CA ASN A 47 -6.88 2.97 6.63
C ASN A 47 -5.62 2.96 5.77
N CYS A 48 -5.36 1.90 5.00
CA CYS A 48 -4.23 1.83 4.07
C CYS A 48 -4.28 2.97 3.04
N ILE A 49 -5.41 3.11 2.33
CA ILE A 49 -5.64 4.19 1.35
C ILE A 49 -5.40 5.57 1.98
N LYS A 50 -6.00 5.83 3.15
CA LYS A 50 -5.88 7.12 3.84
C LYS A 50 -4.42 7.48 4.18
N GLN A 51 -3.60 6.49 4.55
CA GLN A 51 -2.18 6.70 4.83
C GLN A 51 -1.40 6.98 3.53
N ILE A 52 -1.67 6.24 2.45
CA ILE A 52 -1.06 6.52 1.14
C ILE A 52 -1.45 7.92 0.65
N GLU A 53 -2.71 8.33 0.77
CA GLU A 53 -3.15 9.69 0.44
C GLU A 53 -2.46 10.76 1.29
N TYR A 54 -2.17 10.45 2.55
CA TYR A 54 -1.38 11.34 3.41
C TYR A 54 0.04 11.49 2.87
N ASP A 55 0.71 10.39 2.51
CA ASP A 55 2.04 10.42 1.91
C ASP A 55 2.04 11.16 0.56
N ILE A 56 0.99 11.01 -0.25
CA ILE A 56 0.81 11.77 -1.50
C ILE A 56 0.73 13.28 -1.25
N LYS A 57 -0.01 13.71 -0.22
CA LYS A 57 -0.08 15.12 0.17
C LYS A 57 1.27 15.70 0.59
N HIS A 58 2.23 14.85 0.97
CA HIS A 58 3.57 15.23 1.38
C HIS A 58 4.63 14.96 0.31
N GLY A 59 4.22 14.83 -0.96
CA GLY A 59 5.13 14.85 -2.10
C GLY A 59 5.39 13.50 -2.76
N VAL A 60 4.78 12.41 -2.25
CA VAL A 60 4.74 11.14 -2.97
C VAL A 60 3.80 11.27 -4.17
N THR A 61 4.23 10.73 -5.30
CA THR A 61 3.49 10.77 -6.57
C THR A 61 2.77 9.45 -6.80
N ILE A 62 1.72 9.47 -7.63
CA ILE A 62 1.01 8.24 -8.04
C ILE A 62 1.97 7.27 -8.75
N ASP A 63 2.92 7.79 -9.54
CA ASP A 63 3.95 6.96 -10.17
C ASP A 63 4.83 6.24 -9.14
N GLU A 64 5.20 6.90 -8.05
CA GLU A 64 5.93 6.27 -6.94
C GLU A 64 5.10 5.20 -6.22
N VAL A 65 3.78 5.41 -6.06
CA VAL A 65 2.86 4.38 -5.58
C VAL A 65 2.91 3.16 -6.50
N SER A 66 2.80 3.37 -7.82
CA SER A 66 2.85 2.30 -8.82
C SER A 66 4.20 1.57 -8.83
N ILE A 67 5.32 2.29 -8.66
CA ILE A 67 6.66 1.69 -8.54
C ILE A 67 6.75 0.78 -7.32
N VAL A 68 6.26 1.24 -6.16
CA VAL A 68 6.27 0.43 -4.93
C VAL A 68 5.36 -0.79 -5.06
N LEU A 69 4.17 -0.66 -5.62
CA LEU A 69 3.28 -1.79 -5.89
C LEU A 69 3.94 -2.80 -6.83
N LYS A 70 4.55 -2.35 -7.93
CA LYS A 70 5.29 -3.21 -8.86
C LYS A 70 6.46 -3.92 -8.18
N LYS A 71 7.22 -3.21 -7.34
CA LYS A 71 8.30 -3.78 -6.52
C LYS A 71 7.77 -4.91 -5.65
N ILE A 72 6.71 -4.67 -4.88
CA ILE A 72 6.10 -5.70 -4.01
C ILE A 72 5.60 -6.91 -4.80
N LYS A 73 5.06 -6.69 -6.02
CA LYS A 73 4.55 -7.75 -6.89
C LYS A 73 5.67 -8.62 -7.52
N THR A 74 6.87 -8.08 -7.71
CA THR A 74 7.92 -8.73 -8.54
C THR A 74 9.21 -9.05 -7.81
N ASP A 75 9.61 -8.25 -6.82
CA ASP A 75 10.89 -8.38 -6.15
C ASP A 75 10.91 -9.62 -5.23
N SER A 76 12.01 -10.39 -5.25
CA SER A 76 12.19 -11.60 -4.46
C SER A 76 12.13 -11.36 -2.95
N SER A 77 12.45 -10.16 -2.47
CA SER A 77 12.38 -9.80 -1.05
C SER A 77 10.96 -9.92 -0.47
N PHE A 78 9.93 -9.82 -1.31
CA PHE A 78 8.52 -9.99 -0.92
C PHE A 78 7.93 -11.35 -1.27
N GLU A 79 8.74 -12.34 -1.63
CA GLU A 79 8.23 -13.66 -2.03
C GLU A 79 7.40 -14.31 -0.93
N ASN A 80 7.84 -14.24 0.33
CA ASN A 80 7.08 -14.76 1.47
C ASN A 80 5.74 -14.05 1.66
N LEU A 81 5.68 -12.75 1.36
CA LEU A 81 4.44 -11.98 1.44
C LEU A 81 3.44 -12.43 0.37
N ARG A 82 3.91 -12.75 -0.84
CA ARG A 82 3.08 -13.23 -1.96
C ARG A 82 2.53 -14.65 -1.77
N ARG A 83 3.08 -15.42 -0.84
CA ARG A 83 2.62 -16.77 -0.51
C ARG A 83 1.39 -16.79 0.39
N THR A 84 0.96 -15.65 0.94
CA THR A 84 -0.26 -15.60 1.74
C THR A 84 -1.50 -15.64 0.84
N ASP A 85 -2.50 -16.43 1.23
CA ASP A 85 -3.69 -16.67 0.39
C ASP A 85 -4.45 -15.38 0.03
N SER A 86 -4.46 -14.41 0.95
CA SER A 86 -5.13 -13.12 0.76
C SER A 86 -4.28 -12.04 0.07
N PHE A 87 -3.04 -12.34 -0.30
CA PHE A 87 -2.12 -11.35 -0.89
C PHE A 87 -2.71 -10.70 -2.13
N TYR A 88 -3.08 -11.51 -3.14
CA TYR A 88 -3.52 -10.99 -4.43
C TYR A 88 -4.87 -10.27 -4.33
N GLU A 89 -5.78 -10.75 -3.48
CA GLU A 89 -7.06 -10.06 -3.20
C GLU A 89 -6.82 -8.66 -2.65
N ARG A 90 -6.01 -8.54 -1.59
CA ARG A 90 -5.67 -7.26 -0.94
C ARG A 90 -4.85 -6.35 -1.85
N PHE A 91 -3.98 -6.93 -2.67
CA PHE A 91 -3.19 -6.19 -3.65
C PHE A 91 -4.09 -5.55 -4.70
N ASP A 92 -5.04 -6.31 -5.25
CA ASP A 92 -6.01 -5.84 -6.23
C ASP A 92 -6.85 -4.67 -5.70
N GLU A 93 -7.22 -4.68 -4.41
CA GLU A 93 -7.96 -3.57 -3.80
C GLU A 93 -7.18 -2.26 -3.82
N ILE A 94 -5.88 -2.31 -3.52
CA ILE A 94 -5.01 -1.11 -3.57
C ILE A 94 -4.81 -0.70 -5.03
N GLU A 95 -4.50 -1.65 -5.91
CA GLU A 95 -4.26 -1.40 -7.33
C GLU A 95 -5.49 -0.74 -7.99
N ARG A 96 -6.71 -1.22 -7.73
CA ARG A 96 -7.95 -0.62 -8.25
C ARG A 96 -8.18 0.81 -7.76
N HIS A 97 -7.76 1.14 -6.54
CA HIS A 97 -7.95 2.48 -5.98
C HIS A 97 -7.03 3.50 -6.66
N PHE A 98 -5.75 3.16 -6.82
CA PHE A 98 -4.72 4.03 -7.37
C PHE A 98 -4.47 3.86 -8.87
N ALA A 99 -5.16 2.93 -9.52
CA ALA A 99 -5.14 2.78 -10.96
C ALA A 99 -5.50 4.11 -11.64
N PRO A 100 -4.77 4.50 -12.69
CA PRO A 100 -5.10 5.67 -13.50
C PRO A 100 -6.58 5.67 -13.86
N LEU A 101 -7.23 6.85 -13.82
CA LEU A 101 -8.64 7.02 -14.21
C LEU A 101 -8.97 6.41 -15.57
N LYS A 102 -8.00 6.43 -16.51
CA LYS A 102 -8.12 5.86 -17.85
C LYS A 102 -8.20 4.32 -17.86
N GLU A 103 -7.53 3.67 -16.91
CA GLU A 103 -7.48 2.21 -16.74
C GLU A 103 -8.68 1.70 -15.92
N ARG A 104 -9.17 2.53 -14.99
CA ARG A 104 -10.43 2.29 -14.25
C ARG A 104 -11.66 2.27 -15.16
N LEU A 105 -11.69 3.11 -16.19
CA LEU A 105 -12.79 3.17 -17.17
C LEU A 105 -12.76 2.03 -18.19
N SER A 106 -11.60 1.43 -18.48
CA SER A 106 -11.50 0.27 -19.39
C SER A 106 -11.94 -1.06 -18.77
N LEU A 107 -12.08 -1.14 -17.44
CA LEU A 107 -12.56 -2.34 -16.74
C LEU A 107 -14.11 -2.44 -16.67
N TRP A 108 -14.81 -1.43 -17.18
CA TRP A 108 -16.28 -1.31 -17.16
C TRP A 108 -16.91 -1.39 -18.56
N ASN A 109 -16.10 -1.59 -19.60
CA ASN A 109 -16.52 -1.77 -20.99
C ASN A 109 -16.26 -3.20 -21.47
#